data_AF-A0A1G6UE46-F1
#
_entry.id   AF-A0A1G6UE46-F1
#
_cell.length_a   1.000
_cell.length_b   1.000
_cell.length_c   1.000
_cell.angle_alpha   90.00
_cell.angle_beta   90.00
_cell.angle_gamma   90.00
#
_symmetry.space_group_name_H-M   'P 1'
#
loop_
_entity.id
_entity.type
_entity.pdbx_description
1 polymer ?
#
loop_
_entity_poly.entity_id
_entity_poly.type
_entity_poly.pdbx_seq_one_letter_code
_entity_poly.pdbx_strand_id
1 'polypeptide(L)'
;MFEKRNLISKWWLKYTDKSAYKIYKWELKNYHQQQFNNLFTSGNRLNSLPKIKSILTETDTLNVNHSGNAGDVIYALPTLKKLHELTGAKLNLYLRLNQPLILSSTLSHPLGNVMLNQKMVNLLLPLLEKQPYINLIEPYTNQHIHIDLDVFRAGVFPLDRGNIARWCGYITGVNADLWLPWLSVTPRQEFNQTILLARSGRYQNVNLDFSFLAQYKNVKFIGVASEYEEMKKQIPDLAWCEVKNFLELAETIAGCKLFIGNQSFPFSVAEGLKVQRILELSTDIINVVPEGKGGYDILFQDHFESLVSDLSR
;
A
#
# COMPACT_ATOMS: atom_id res chain seq x y z
N MET A 1 -32.86 -15.29 4.87
CA MET A 1 -31.46 -15.13 4.42
C MET A 1 -31.53 -14.64 2.97
N PHE A 2 -30.90 -13.51 2.64
CA PHE A 2 -30.95 -12.97 1.27
C PHE A 2 -30.09 -13.82 0.34
N GLU A 3 -30.64 -14.24 -0.80
CA GLU A 3 -29.93 -15.01 -1.83
C GLU A 3 -29.70 -14.16 -3.09
N LYS A 4 -28.46 -14.15 -3.58
CA LYS A 4 -28.12 -13.44 -4.82
C LYS A 4 -28.75 -14.16 -6.00
N ARG A 5 -29.62 -13.45 -6.72
CA ARG A 5 -30.19 -13.90 -7.99
C ARG A 5 -29.13 -13.87 -9.09
N ASN A 6 -29.10 -14.91 -9.93
CA ASN A 6 -28.26 -14.95 -11.12
C ASN A 6 -28.67 -13.86 -12.14
N LEU A 7 -27.84 -13.64 -13.15
CA LEU A 7 -28.07 -12.57 -14.15
C LEU A 7 -29.45 -12.67 -14.80
N ILE A 8 -29.83 -13.86 -15.28
CA ILE A 8 -31.09 -14.09 -15.99
C ILE A 8 -32.30 -13.79 -15.09
N SER A 9 -32.31 -14.35 -13.88
CA SER A 9 -33.40 -14.15 -12.93
C SER A 9 -33.50 -12.70 -12.42
N LYS A 10 -32.38 -11.98 -12.33
CA LYS A 10 -32.36 -10.55 -12.01
C LYS A 10 -32.93 -9.70 -13.14
N TRP A 11 -32.57 -10.00 -14.39
CA TRP A 11 -33.12 -9.32 -15.57
C TRP A 11 -34.60 -9.60 -15.74
N TRP A 12 -35.01 -10.85 -15.54
CA TRP A 12 -36.42 -11.24 -15.51
C TRP A 12 -37.19 -10.43 -14.49
N LEU A 13 -36.74 -10.40 -13.23
CA LEU A 13 -37.37 -9.64 -12.15
C LEU A 13 -37.48 -8.14 -12.47
N LYS A 14 -36.46 -7.55 -13.11
CA LYS A 14 -36.46 -6.13 -13.51
C LYS A 14 -37.63 -5.78 -14.44
N TYR A 15 -38.00 -6.71 -15.32
CA TYR A 15 -39.02 -6.49 -16.34
C TYR A 15 -40.39 -7.02 -15.95
N THR A 16 -40.46 -8.08 -15.13
CA THR A 16 -41.74 -8.68 -14.71
C THR A 16 -42.32 -8.05 -13.45
N ASP A 17 -41.49 -7.56 -12.53
CA ASP A 17 -41.93 -6.90 -11.29
C ASP A 17 -40.95 -5.80 -10.85
N LYS A 18 -41.23 -4.57 -11.28
CA LYS A 18 -40.41 -3.40 -10.95
C LYS A 18 -40.35 -3.11 -9.45
N SER A 19 -41.39 -3.42 -8.69
CA SER A 19 -41.45 -3.17 -7.25
C SER A 19 -40.57 -4.18 -6.51
N ALA A 20 -40.72 -5.46 -6.81
CA ALA A 20 -39.84 -6.50 -6.27
C ALA A 20 -38.38 -6.32 -6.71
N TYR A 21 -38.12 -5.80 -7.92
CA TYR A 21 -36.77 -5.46 -8.36
C TYR A 21 -36.15 -4.32 -7.53
N LYS A 22 -36.91 -3.27 -7.19
CA LYS A 22 -36.44 -2.20 -6.30
C LYS A 22 -36.12 -2.72 -4.91
N ILE A 23 -36.98 -3.58 -4.35
CA ILE A 23 -36.76 -4.26 -3.06
C ILE A 23 -35.50 -5.12 -3.13
N TYR A 24 -35.36 -5.97 -4.15
CA TYR A 24 -34.16 -6.80 -4.36
C TYR A 24 -32.88 -5.95 -4.47
N LYS A 25 -32.92 -4.79 -5.15
CA LYS A 25 -31.77 -3.88 -5.25
C LYS A 25 -31.42 -3.24 -3.91
N TRP A 26 -32.42 -2.88 -3.10
CA TRP A 26 -32.24 -2.38 -1.75
C TRP A 26 -31.68 -3.46 -0.82
N GLU A 27 -32.24 -4.67 -0.85
CA GLU A 27 -31.75 -5.83 -0.10
C GLU A 27 -30.34 -6.24 -0.53
N LEU A 28 -30.02 -6.24 -1.83
CA LEU A 28 -28.67 -6.50 -2.33
C LEU A 28 -27.68 -5.46 -1.81
N LYS A 29 -28.09 -4.19 -1.73
CA LYS A 29 -27.28 -3.10 -1.17
C LYS A 29 -27.05 -3.31 0.34
N ASN A 30 -28.08 -3.71 1.07
CA ASN A 30 -28.01 -3.95 2.53
C ASN A 30 -27.45 -5.32 2.89
N TYR A 31 -27.40 -6.28 1.96
CA TYR A 31 -26.78 -7.58 2.14
C TYR A 31 -25.28 -7.44 2.40
N HIS A 32 -24.62 -6.53 1.70
CA HIS A 32 -23.23 -6.18 2.00
C HIS A 32 -23.09 -5.62 3.42
N GLN A 33 -24.08 -4.86 3.91
CA GLN A 33 -24.11 -4.34 5.28
C GLN A 33 -24.41 -5.43 6.33
N GLN A 34 -25.22 -6.44 6.01
CA GLN A 34 -25.45 -7.60 6.89
C GLN A 34 -24.24 -8.54 6.94
N GLN A 35 -23.61 -8.79 5.78
CA GLN A 35 -22.32 -9.49 5.72
C GLN A 35 -21.26 -8.72 6.52
N PHE A 36 -21.23 -7.39 6.40
CA PHE A 36 -20.42 -6.50 7.22
C PHE A 36 -20.67 -6.70 8.71
N ASN A 37 -21.93 -6.66 9.18
CA ASN A 37 -22.24 -6.89 10.58
C ASN A 37 -21.75 -8.26 11.04
N ASN A 38 -22.03 -9.33 10.30
CA ASN A 38 -21.53 -10.67 10.62
C ASN A 38 -20.00 -10.75 10.64
N LEU A 39 -19.32 -10.00 9.76
CA LEU A 39 -17.87 -9.91 9.70
C LEU A 39 -17.27 -9.32 10.98
N PHE A 40 -17.95 -8.37 11.62
CA PHE A 40 -17.49 -7.70 12.84
C PHE A 40 -18.04 -8.32 14.13
N THR A 41 -19.23 -8.91 14.08
CA THR A 41 -19.89 -9.56 15.24
C THR A 41 -19.52 -11.02 15.41
N SER A 42 -18.83 -11.64 14.44
CA SER A 42 -18.30 -13.00 14.62
C SER A 42 -17.32 -13.02 15.80
N GLY A 43 -17.71 -13.70 16.88
CA GLY A 43 -17.00 -13.68 18.16
C GLY A 43 -15.52 -14.09 18.07
N ASN A 44 -15.19 -14.94 17.10
CA ASN A 44 -13.90 -15.62 16.98
C ASN A 44 -12.79 -14.76 16.33
N ARG A 45 -13.07 -13.54 15.87
CA ARG A 45 -12.04 -12.69 15.25
C ARG A 45 -11.19 -11.95 16.28
N LEU A 46 -9.89 -11.88 15.99
CA LEU A 46 -8.90 -11.11 16.71
C LEU A 46 -8.91 -9.64 16.28
N ASN A 47 -10.02 -8.96 16.57
CA ASN A 47 -10.31 -7.58 16.17
C ASN A 47 -10.18 -6.56 17.31
N SER A 48 -9.49 -6.93 18.39
CA SER A 48 -9.18 -6.02 19.50
C SER A 48 -7.95 -6.49 20.25
N LEU A 49 -7.24 -5.55 20.87
CA LEU A 49 -6.03 -5.85 21.64
C LEU A 49 -6.27 -6.88 22.78
N PRO A 50 -7.36 -6.84 23.55
CA PRO A 50 -7.62 -7.85 24.58
C PRO A 50 -7.74 -9.27 24.00
N LYS A 51 -8.45 -9.45 22.87
CA LYS A 51 -8.56 -10.76 22.21
C LYS A 51 -7.23 -11.25 21.65
N ILE A 52 -6.41 -10.33 21.12
CA ILE A 52 -5.06 -10.66 20.63
C ILE A 52 -4.18 -11.07 21.81
N LYS A 53 -4.22 -10.35 22.93
CA LYS A 53 -3.46 -10.69 24.14
C LYS A 53 -3.92 -12.02 24.76
N SER A 54 -5.20 -12.38 24.68
CA SER A 54 -5.69 -13.63 25.24
C SER A 54 -5.18 -14.87 24.52
N ILE A 55 -4.90 -14.81 23.21
CA ILE A 55 -4.27 -15.95 22.53
C ILE A 55 -2.77 -16.05 22.84
N LEU A 56 -2.14 -14.92 23.16
CA LEU A 56 -0.71 -14.85 23.48
C LEU A 56 -0.37 -15.37 24.89
N THR A 57 -1.37 -15.81 25.66
CA THR A 57 -1.12 -16.58 26.89
C THR A 57 -0.74 -18.03 26.60
N GLU A 58 -1.08 -18.54 25.42
CA GLU A 58 -0.84 -19.93 25.01
C GLU A 58 0.29 -20.06 23.97
N THR A 59 0.64 -18.96 23.29
CA THR A 59 1.71 -18.91 22.28
C THR A 59 2.45 -17.57 22.33
N ASP A 60 3.74 -17.54 22.01
CA ASP A 60 4.53 -16.31 21.88
C ASP A 60 4.55 -15.76 20.44
N THR A 61 3.91 -16.47 19.50
CA THR A 61 3.91 -16.14 18.07
C THR A 61 2.55 -15.63 17.60
N LEU A 62 2.58 -14.71 16.64
CA LEU A 62 1.39 -14.23 15.96
C LEU A 62 1.57 -14.34 14.44
N ASN A 63 1.01 -15.42 13.89
CA ASN A 63 0.87 -15.65 12.46
C ASN A 63 -0.18 -14.72 11.83
N VAL A 64 0.26 -13.88 10.91
CA VAL A 64 -0.57 -12.94 10.14
C VAL A 64 -0.39 -13.19 8.64
N ASN A 65 -1.40 -12.92 7.81
CA ASN A 65 -1.23 -12.99 6.35
C ASN A 65 -1.59 -11.68 5.64
N HIS A 66 -1.06 -11.53 4.44
CA HIS A 66 -1.44 -10.47 3.50
C HIS A 66 -1.23 -10.91 2.04
N SER A 67 -2.04 -10.41 1.11
CA SER A 67 -2.00 -10.80 -0.31
C SER A 67 -1.94 -9.64 -1.30
N GLY A 68 -1.91 -8.40 -0.81
CA GLY A 68 -1.89 -7.22 -1.67
C GLY A 68 -0.61 -7.06 -2.47
N ASN A 69 -0.59 -6.02 -3.32
CA ASN A 69 0.63 -5.64 -4.04
C ASN A 69 1.73 -5.25 -3.04
N ALA A 70 2.98 -5.16 -3.51
CA ALA A 70 4.12 -4.82 -2.65
C ALA A 70 3.90 -3.54 -1.81
N GLY A 71 3.27 -2.50 -2.35
CA GLY A 71 2.96 -1.28 -1.60
C GLY A 71 1.96 -1.51 -0.47
N ASP A 72 0.93 -2.32 -0.69
CA ASP A 72 -0.05 -2.67 0.33
C ASP A 72 0.61 -3.47 1.48
N VAL A 73 1.59 -4.34 1.16
CA VAL A 73 2.40 -5.05 2.17
C VAL A 73 3.18 -4.05 3.01
N ILE A 74 3.82 -3.04 2.41
CA ILE A 74 4.54 -1.99 3.14
C ILE A 74 3.59 -1.17 4.04
N TYR A 75 2.39 -0.85 3.56
CA TYR A 75 1.39 -0.12 4.35
C TYR A 75 0.73 -0.94 5.47
N ALA A 76 0.88 -2.26 5.48
CA ALA A 76 0.47 -3.10 6.61
C ALA A 76 1.48 -3.07 7.78
N LEU A 77 2.76 -2.81 7.49
CA LEU A 77 3.84 -2.80 8.46
C LEU A 77 3.66 -1.89 9.69
N PRO A 78 3.12 -0.65 9.60
CA PRO A 78 2.92 0.16 10.80
C PRO A 78 1.99 -0.51 11.81
N THR A 79 0.92 -1.17 11.35
CA THR A 79 0.04 -1.95 12.24
C THR A 79 0.78 -3.13 12.86
N LEU A 80 1.61 -3.84 12.09
CA LEU A 80 2.42 -4.96 12.60
C LEU A 80 3.45 -4.49 13.63
N LYS A 81 4.21 -3.44 13.34
CA LYS A 81 5.15 -2.83 14.28
C LYS A 81 4.44 -2.46 15.60
N LYS A 82 3.28 -1.81 15.52
CA LYS A 82 2.51 -1.43 16.70
C LYS A 82 1.97 -2.64 17.46
N LEU A 83 1.53 -3.68 16.77
CA LEU A 83 1.13 -4.95 17.39
C LEU A 83 2.28 -5.54 18.21
N HIS A 84 3.46 -5.67 17.60
CA HIS A 84 4.66 -6.15 18.29
C HIS A 84 5.00 -5.32 19.52
N GLU A 85 4.99 -3.98 19.41
CA GLU A 85 5.26 -3.08 20.55
C GLU A 85 4.26 -3.25 21.71
N LEU A 86 2.98 -3.48 21.41
CA LEU A 86 1.92 -3.57 22.43
C LEU A 86 1.80 -4.96 23.09
N THR A 87 2.32 -6.00 22.44
CA THR A 87 2.13 -7.39 22.86
C THR A 87 3.43 -8.16 23.12
N GLY A 88 4.55 -7.73 22.54
CA GLY A 88 5.82 -8.47 22.53
C GLY A 88 5.82 -9.72 21.63
N ALA A 89 4.76 -9.94 20.84
CA ALA A 89 4.62 -11.15 20.04
C ALA A 89 5.67 -11.25 18.93
N LYS A 90 6.16 -12.46 18.68
CA LYS A 90 6.97 -12.79 17.49
C LYS A 90 6.06 -12.84 16.26
N LEU A 91 6.16 -11.84 15.39
CA LEU A 91 5.27 -11.74 14.23
C LEU A 91 5.77 -12.56 13.04
N ASN A 92 4.95 -13.52 12.61
CA ASN A 92 5.22 -14.30 11.40
C ASN A 92 4.29 -13.80 10.29
N LEU A 93 4.84 -13.23 9.22
CA LEU A 93 4.10 -12.67 8.10
C LEU A 93 4.08 -13.66 6.92
N TYR A 94 2.91 -14.19 6.61
CA TYR A 94 2.70 -15.10 5.49
C TYR A 94 2.14 -14.37 4.27
N LEU A 95 2.82 -14.47 3.14
CA LEU A 95 2.40 -13.82 1.89
C LEU A 95 1.57 -14.78 1.04
N ARG A 96 0.32 -14.42 0.74
CA ARG A 96 -0.54 -15.20 -0.17
C ARG A 96 -0.28 -14.78 -1.61
N LEU A 97 0.34 -15.68 -2.38
CA LEU A 97 0.70 -15.42 -3.77
C LEU A 97 -0.49 -15.65 -4.71
N ASN A 98 -0.35 -15.12 -5.93
CA ASN A 98 -1.21 -15.36 -7.08
C ASN A 98 -2.69 -15.02 -6.88
N GLN A 99 -2.98 -14.13 -5.93
CA GLN A 99 -4.34 -13.61 -5.79
C GLN A 99 -4.69 -12.74 -7.01
N PRO A 100 -5.88 -12.90 -7.59
CA PRO A 100 -6.28 -12.16 -8.79
C PRO A 100 -6.22 -10.65 -8.58
N LEU A 101 -5.62 -9.95 -9.55
CA LEU A 101 -5.65 -8.50 -9.64
C LEU A 101 -6.76 -8.08 -10.61
N ILE A 102 -7.74 -7.33 -10.11
CA ILE A 102 -8.83 -6.79 -10.94
C ILE A 102 -8.43 -5.38 -11.40
N LEU A 103 -8.11 -5.24 -12.69
CA LEU A 103 -7.84 -3.95 -13.33
C LEU A 103 -8.85 -3.66 -14.43
N SER A 104 -9.01 -2.38 -14.76
CA SER A 104 -9.68 -2.01 -16.01
C SER A 104 -8.88 -2.56 -17.19
N SER A 105 -9.57 -2.91 -18.28
CA SER A 105 -8.95 -3.45 -19.49
C SER A 105 -7.92 -2.52 -20.16
N THR A 106 -7.88 -1.26 -19.75
CA THR A 106 -6.98 -0.21 -20.28
C THR A 106 -5.68 -0.05 -19.49
N LEU A 107 -5.56 -0.67 -18.31
CA LEU A 107 -4.39 -0.52 -17.45
C LEU A 107 -3.56 -1.80 -17.45
N SER A 108 -2.27 -1.69 -17.71
CA SER A 108 -1.31 -2.78 -17.54
C SER A 108 -0.65 -2.71 -16.17
N HIS A 109 -0.42 -3.88 -15.56
CA HIS A 109 0.38 -4.01 -14.34
C HIS A 109 1.67 -4.75 -14.66
N PRO A 110 2.82 -4.38 -14.06
CA PRO A 110 4.08 -5.09 -14.28
C PRO A 110 4.01 -6.61 -13.96
N LEU A 111 3.05 -7.04 -13.14
CA LEU A 111 2.84 -8.44 -12.77
C LEU A 111 1.70 -9.13 -13.53
N GLY A 112 1.10 -8.46 -14.51
CA GLY A 112 -0.08 -8.97 -15.22
C GLY A 112 -1.30 -9.06 -14.32
N ASN A 113 -1.87 -10.26 -14.19
CA ASN A 113 -3.20 -10.50 -13.60
C ASN A 113 -3.18 -10.92 -12.12
N VAL A 114 -2.03 -10.79 -11.44
CA VAL A 114 -1.89 -11.16 -10.01
C VAL A 114 -1.30 -10.02 -9.20
N MET A 115 -1.70 -9.92 -7.93
CA MET A 115 -1.21 -8.87 -7.01
C MET A 115 0.23 -9.10 -6.55
N LEU A 116 0.58 -10.35 -6.27
CA LEU A 116 1.88 -10.72 -5.76
C LEU A 116 2.29 -12.09 -6.31
N ASN A 117 3.47 -12.18 -6.92
CA ASN A 117 4.03 -13.43 -7.42
C ASN A 117 5.37 -13.73 -6.74
N GLN A 118 5.95 -14.91 -7.02
CA GLN A 118 7.20 -15.34 -6.38
C GLN A 118 8.36 -14.37 -6.63
N LYS A 119 8.46 -13.81 -7.85
CA LYS A 119 9.51 -12.83 -8.18
C LYS A 119 9.44 -11.61 -7.25
N MET A 120 8.25 -11.09 -7.00
CA MET A 120 8.06 -9.94 -6.11
C MET A 120 8.31 -10.26 -4.65
N VAL A 121 7.95 -11.47 -4.20
CA VAL A 121 8.31 -11.94 -2.87
C VAL A 121 9.83 -11.98 -2.71
N ASN A 122 10.56 -12.55 -3.68
CA ASN A 122 12.02 -12.61 -3.64
C ASN A 122 12.67 -11.21 -3.59
N LEU A 123 12.06 -10.20 -4.25
CA LEU A 123 12.53 -8.81 -4.18
C LEU A 123 12.21 -8.15 -2.82
N LEU A 124 11.08 -8.50 -2.19
CA LEU A 124 10.63 -7.97 -0.89
C LEU A 124 11.39 -8.54 0.30
N LEU A 125 11.68 -9.85 0.28
CA LEU A 125 12.23 -10.58 1.44
C LEU A 125 13.42 -9.86 2.09
N PRO A 126 14.47 -9.42 1.35
CA PRO A 126 15.62 -8.76 1.98
C PRO A 126 15.27 -7.50 2.78
N LEU A 127 14.23 -6.75 2.37
CA LEU A 127 13.79 -5.55 3.08
C LEU A 127 13.01 -5.93 4.34
N LEU A 128 12.06 -6.85 4.19
CA LEU A 128 11.11 -7.16 5.25
C LEU A 128 11.77 -7.98 6.38
N GLU A 129 12.69 -8.90 6.06
CA GLU A 129 13.46 -9.68 7.05
C GLU A 129 14.38 -8.80 7.91
N LYS A 130 14.77 -7.62 7.42
CA LYS A 130 15.61 -6.67 8.16
C LYS A 130 14.82 -5.89 9.23
N GLN A 131 13.50 -5.99 9.25
CA GLN A 131 12.67 -5.21 10.17
C GLN A 131 12.62 -5.89 11.56
N PRO A 132 12.97 -5.19 12.65
CA PRO A 132 13.20 -5.83 13.95
C PRO A 132 11.94 -6.39 14.61
N TYR A 133 10.76 -5.95 14.16
CA TYR A 133 9.47 -6.40 14.67
C TYR A 133 8.88 -7.59 13.89
N ILE A 134 9.58 -8.09 12.86
CA ILE A 134 9.18 -9.27 12.10
C ILE A 134 10.11 -10.44 12.46
N ASN A 135 9.51 -11.55 12.88
CA ASN A 135 10.23 -12.77 13.26
C ASN A 135 10.46 -13.70 12.06
N LEU A 136 9.46 -13.85 11.20
CA LEU A 136 9.50 -14.76 10.04
C LEU A 136 8.69 -14.18 8.89
N ILE A 137 9.14 -14.42 7.66
CA ILE A 137 8.39 -14.08 6.44
C ILE A 137 8.49 -15.22 5.45
N GLU A 138 7.35 -15.75 5.04
CA GLU A 138 7.31 -16.89 4.11
C GLU A 138 6.09 -16.81 3.18
N PRO A 139 6.14 -17.45 2.00
CA PRO A 139 4.93 -17.75 1.24
C PRO A 139 3.95 -18.60 2.07
N TYR A 140 2.66 -18.28 1.96
CA TYR A 140 1.60 -19.07 2.57
C TYR A 140 1.43 -20.43 1.87
N THR A 141 1.58 -21.53 2.61
CA THR A 141 1.45 -22.92 2.15
C THR A 141 0.47 -23.74 3.01
N ASN A 142 -0.48 -23.05 3.68
CA ASN A 142 -1.46 -23.57 4.65
C ASN A 142 -1.04 -23.56 6.13
N GLN A 143 -0.14 -22.63 6.51
CA GLN A 143 0.14 -22.37 7.92
C GLN A 143 -1.12 -21.88 8.65
N HIS A 144 -1.22 -22.13 9.96
CA HIS A 144 -2.30 -21.57 10.77
C HIS A 144 -2.18 -20.04 10.86
N ILE A 145 -3.25 -19.32 10.53
CA ILE A 145 -3.29 -17.85 10.58
C ILE A 145 -4.19 -17.40 11.73
N HIS A 146 -3.66 -16.53 12.59
CA HIS A 146 -4.43 -15.88 13.65
C HIS A 146 -5.15 -14.62 13.16
N ILE A 147 -4.47 -13.78 12.36
CA ILE A 147 -5.03 -12.53 11.83
C ILE A 147 -4.90 -12.50 10.30
N ASP A 148 -6.05 -12.49 9.63
CA ASP A 148 -6.10 -12.26 8.19
C ASP A 148 -6.20 -10.75 7.90
N LEU A 149 -5.12 -10.15 7.41
CA LEU A 149 -5.10 -8.72 7.10
C LEU A 149 -5.86 -8.40 5.82
N ASP A 150 -6.09 -9.36 4.91
CA ASP A 150 -6.81 -9.10 3.66
C ASP A 150 -8.30 -8.81 3.87
N VAL A 151 -8.79 -8.96 5.10
CA VAL A 151 -10.17 -8.66 5.50
C VAL A 151 -10.61 -7.23 5.13
N PHE A 152 -9.70 -6.24 5.08
CA PHE A 152 -10.07 -4.89 4.62
C PHE A 152 -10.58 -4.85 3.18
N ARG A 153 -10.24 -5.85 2.36
CA ARG A 153 -10.65 -5.98 0.96
C ARG A 153 -12.07 -6.51 0.80
N ALA A 154 -12.74 -6.88 1.88
CA ALA A 154 -14.11 -7.39 1.85
C ALA A 154 -15.17 -6.32 1.44
N GLY A 155 -14.76 -5.09 1.12
CA GLY A 155 -15.65 -4.01 0.68
C GLY A 155 -16.40 -3.35 1.83
N VAL A 156 -15.77 -3.33 3.01
CA VAL A 156 -16.30 -2.84 4.29
C VAL A 156 -16.28 -1.32 4.37
N PHE A 157 -15.22 -0.71 3.85
CA PHE A 157 -15.02 0.74 3.80
C PHE A 157 -14.42 1.14 2.45
N PRO A 158 -14.58 2.40 2.03
CA PRO A 158 -13.99 2.89 0.79
C PRO A 158 -12.46 2.78 0.84
N LEU A 159 -11.87 2.13 -0.16
CA LEU A 159 -10.41 1.98 -0.32
C LEU A 159 -9.82 3.05 -1.26
N ASP A 160 -10.67 3.92 -1.82
CA ASP A 160 -10.31 4.97 -2.76
C ASP A 160 -9.99 6.31 -2.08
N ARG A 161 -10.21 6.41 -0.77
CA ARG A 161 -10.00 7.62 0.04
C ARG A 161 -9.55 7.29 1.46
N GLY A 162 -9.02 8.29 2.16
CA GLY A 162 -8.50 8.14 3.52
C GLY A 162 -7.01 7.83 3.50
N ASN A 163 -6.54 6.99 4.43
CA ASN A 163 -5.12 6.62 4.48
C ASN A 163 -4.96 5.09 4.51
N ILE A 164 -4.36 4.54 3.46
CA ILE A 164 -4.08 3.12 3.27
C ILE A 164 -3.31 2.49 4.44
N ALA A 165 -2.43 3.25 5.08
CA ALA A 165 -1.67 2.79 6.25
C ALA A 165 -2.55 2.50 7.48
N ARG A 166 -3.83 2.91 7.47
CA ARG A 166 -4.80 2.64 8.55
C ARG A 166 -5.63 1.38 8.33
N TRP A 167 -5.67 0.83 7.12
CA TRP A 167 -6.61 -0.23 6.76
C TRP A 167 -6.46 -1.48 7.64
N CYS A 168 -5.22 -1.92 7.88
CA CYS A 168 -4.96 -3.06 8.76
C CYS A 168 -5.29 -2.74 10.24
N GLY A 169 -5.13 -1.48 10.65
CA GLY A 169 -5.53 -1.02 11.99
C GLY A 169 -7.04 -1.10 12.21
N TYR A 170 -7.85 -0.81 11.19
CA TYR A 170 -9.30 -0.98 11.25
C TYR A 170 -9.74 -2.44 11.46
N ILE A 171 -8.95 -3.41 10.99
CA ILE A 171 -9.24 -4.84 11.15
C ILE A 171 -8.86 -5.34 12.54
N THR A 172 -7.72 -4.89 13.07
CA THR A 172 -7.14 -5.39 14.32
C THR A 172 -7.57 -4.59 15.56
N GLY A 173 -8.09 -3.38 15.36
CA GLY A 173 -8.34 -2.41 16.44
C GLY A 173 -7.04 -1.77 16.96
N VAL A 174 -5.93 -1.92 16.25
CA VAL A 174 -4.63 -1.35 16.62
C VAL A 174 -4.35 -0.10 15.80
N ASN A 175 -4.24 1.04 16.48
CA ASN A 175 -3.90 2.32 15.87
C ASN A 175 -2.38 2.52 15.93
N ALA A 176 -1.74 2.50 14.76
CA ALA A 176 -0.31 2.75 14.64
C ALA A 176 0.01 4.26 14.60
N ASP A 177 1.18 4.62 15.13
CA ASP A 177 1.68 6.00 15.11
C ASP A 177 2.28 6.31 13.74
N LEU A 178 1.43 6.71 12.79
CA LEU A 178 1.82 6.86 11.38
C LEU A 178 2.84 7.97 11.12
N TRP A 179 3.05 8.90 12.05
CA TRP A 179 4.07 9.94 11.94
C TRP A 179 5.49 9.44 12.28
N LEU A 180 5.63 8.22 12.80
CA LEU A 180 6.91 7.58 13.08
C LEU A 180 7.31 6.61 11.96
N PRO A 181 8.62 6.36 11.75
CA PRO A 181 9.07 5.38 10.78
C PRO A 181 8.64 3.97 11.18
N TRP A 182 8.23 3.19 10.17
CA TRP A 182 7.97 1.76 10.28
C TRP A 182 8.92 0.92 9.44
N LEU A 183 9.80 1.54 8.65
CA LEU A 183 10.93 0.87 8.01
C LEU A 183 12.24 1.36 8.61
N SER A 184 13.20 0.46 8.76
CA SER A 184 14.57 0.76 9.18
C SER A 184 15.55 0.08 8.23
N VAL A 185 16.47 0.87 7.68
CA VAL A 185 17.54 0.44 6.77
C VAL A 185 18.77 1.32 6.95
N THR A 186 19.90 0.90 6.40
CA THR A 186 21.14 1.70 6.41
C THR A 186 21.16 2.60 5.17
N PRO A 187 21.19 3.94 5.31
CA PRO A 187 21.15 4.83 4.15
C PRO A 187 22.44 4.76 3.31
N ARG A 188 22.28 4.78 1.98
CA ARG A 188 23.39 4.89 1.01
C ARG A 188 23.83 6.35 0.89
N GLN A 189 24.98 6.67 1.48
CA GLN A 189 25.46 8.04 1.61
C GLN A 189 25.75 8.72 0.27
N GLU A 190 26.03 7.96 -0.79
CA GLU A 190 26.27 8.51 -2.13
C GLU A 190 25.05 9.18 -2.76
N PHE A 191 23.86 9.03 -2.17
CA PHE A 191 22.62 9.68 -2.62
C PHE A 191 22.27 10.94 -1.80
N ASN A 192 23.08 11.37 -0.84
CA ASN A 192 22.73 12.45 0.10
C ASN A 192 22.49 13.84 -0.54
N GLN A 193 22.89 14.03 -1.80
CA GLN A 193 22.60 15.23 -2.60
C GLN A 193 21.68 14.94 -3.81
N THR A 194 21.05 13.77 -3.85
CA THR A 194 20.24 13.32 -4.98
C THR A 194 18.76 13.60 -4.73
N ILE A 195 18.10 14.19 -5.74
CA ILE A 195 16.64 14.15 -5.87
C ILE A 195 16.30 12.82 -6.54
N LEU A 196 15.62 11.94 -5.81
CA LEU A 196 15.27 10.60 -6.27
C LEU A 196 13.80 10.57 -6.70
N LEU A 197 13.58 10.34 -7.99
CA LEU A 197 12.28 10.35 -8.63
C LEU A 197 11.77 8.93 -8.87
N ALA A 198 10.49 8.68 -8.57
CA ALA A 198 9.80 7.46 -8.96
C ALA A 198 8.36 7.80 -9.36
N ARG A 199 7.98 7.57 -10.62
CA ARG A 199 6.65 7.91 -11.11
C ARG A 199 6.08 6.76 -11.92
N SER A 200 5.06 6.11 -11.35
CA SER A 200 4.40 4.99 -12.02
C SER A 200 3.38 5.42 -13.05
N GLY A 201 3.02 4.54 -13.98
CA GLY A 201 1.95 4.76 -14.96
C GLY A 201 0.52 4.82 -14.38
N ARG A 202 0.36 4.68 -13.07
CA ARG A 202 -0.94 4.71 -12.37
C ARG A 202 -0.96 5.85 -11.35
N TYR A 203 -2.16 6.32 -11.00
CA TYR A 203 -2.34 7.34 -9.95
C TYR A 203 -1.52 8.62 -10.21
N GLN A 204 -1.40 9.00 -11.48
CA GLN A 204 -0.76 10.25 -11.87
C GLN A 204 -1.73 11.42 -11.69
N ASN A 205 -1.17 12.59 -11.45
CA ASN A 205 -1.81 13.87 -11.68
C ASN A 205 -1.32 14.40 -13.02
N VAL A 206 -2.15 14.28 -14.05
CA VAL A 206 -1.83 14.68 -15.42
C VAL A 206 -1.63 16.18 -15.60
N ASN A 207 -1.99 16.99 -14.60
CA ASN A 207 -1.83 18.44 -14.63
C ASN A 207 -0.46 18.92 -14.11
N LEU A 208 0.40 18.02 -13.65
CA LEU A 208 1.74 18.36 -13.18
C LEU A 208 2.78 18.10 -14.27
N ASP A 209 3.65 19.07 -14.47
CA ASP A 209 4.81 18.99 -15.32
C ASP A 209 6.07 18.75 -14.48
N PHE A 210 6.84 17.72 -14.82
CA PHE A 210 8.10 17.38 -14.15
C PHE A 210 9.32 17.93 -14.92
N SER A 211 9.14 18.57 -16.08
CA SER A 211 10.23 19.09 -16.90
C SER A 211 11.10 20.12 -16.17
N PHE A 212 10.52 20.89 -15.24
CA PHE A 212 11.25 21.85 -14.41
C PHE A 212 12.37 21.18 -13.59
N LEU A 213 12.30 19.88 -13.33
CA LEU A 213 13.34 19.16 -12.60
C LEU A 213 14.68 19.10 -13.38
N ALA A 214 14.67 19.35 -14.69
CA ALA A 214 15.87 19.41 -15.52
C ALA A 214 16.85 20.52 -15.09
N GLN A 215 16.41 21.51 -14.32
CA GLN A 215 17.29 22.55 -13.77
C GLN A 215 18.20 22.04 -12.63
N TYR A 216 17.89 20.89 -12.02
CA TYR A 216 18.64 20.33 -10.90
C TYR A 216 19.68 19.31 -11.40
N LYS A 217 20.91 19.39 -10.87
CA LYS A 217 22.07 18.63 -11.38
C LYS A 217 22.09 17.14 -11.03
N ASN A 218 21.41 16.73 -9.94
CA ASN A 218 21.53 15.37 -9.39
C ASN A 218 20.14 14.73 -9.22
N VAL A 219 19.41 14.66 -10.33
CA VAL A 219 18.11 13.97 -10.39
C VAL A 219 18.34 12.56 -10.92
N LYS A 220 17.88 11.55 -10.18
CA LYS A 220 17.95 10.15 -10.59
C LYS A 220 16.57 9.52 -10.52
N PHE A 221 16.30 8.59 -11.42
CA PHE A 221 15.05 7.84 -11.43
C PHE A 221 15.24 6.46 -10.79
N ILE A 222 14.31 6.02 -9.96
CA ILE A 222 14.25 4.65 -9.43
C ILE A 222 12.89 4.03 -9.75
N GLY A 223 12.89 2.83 -10.31
CA GLY A 223 11.69 2.17 -10.81
C GLY A 223 12.00 1.25 -11.97
N VAL A 224 10.98 0.88 -12.73
CA VAL A 224 11.15 -0.01 -13.89
C VAL A 224 11.57 0.77 -15.14
N ALA A 225 12.24 0.08 -16.08
CA ALA A 225 12.78 0.69 -17.30
C ALA A 225 11.72 1.48 -18.10
N SER A 226 10.50 0.96 -18.24
CA SER A 226 9.45 1.65 -19.00
C SER A 226 9.02 2.98 -18.39
N GLU A 227 9.02 3.08 -17.05
CA GLU A 227 8.66 4.32 -16.34
C GLU A 227 9.82 5.32 -16.39
N TYR A 228 11.05 4.84 -16.34
CA TYR A 228 12.25 5.65 -16.56
C TYR A 228 12.26 6.28 -17.95
N GLU A 229 12.05 5.48 -19.01
CA GLU A 229 12.04 5.98 -20.40
C GLU A 229 10.92 7.01 -20.63
N GLU A 230 9.79 6.89 -19.95
CA GLU A 230 8.73 7.90 -20.01
C GLU A 230 9.18 9.22 -19.33
N MET A 231 9.75 9.14 -18.13
CA MET A 231 10.24 10.32 -17.42
C MET A 231 11.40 11.02 -18.11
N LYS A 232 12.27 10.26 -18.78
CA LYS A 232 13.40 10.79 -19.53
C LYS A 232 12.99 11.71 -20.69
N LYS A 233 11.78 11.56 -21.23
CA LYS A 233 11.23 12.47 -22.24
C LYS A 233 11.03 13.90 -21.70
N GLN A 234 10.73 14.03 -20.41
CA GLN A 234 10.55 15.33 -19.74
C GLN A 234 11.86 15.85 -19.15
N ILE A 235 12.76 14.95 -18.73
CA ILE A 235 14.03 15.27 -18.08
C ILE A 235 15.15 14.56 -18.86
N PRO A 236 15.74 15.18 -19.90
CA PRO A 236 16.68 14.50 -20.81
C PRO A 236 17.94 13.91 -20.14
N ASP A 237 18.47 14.61 -19.14
CA ASP A 237 19.69 14.21 -18.39
C ASP A 237 19.38 13.27 -17.20
N LEU A 238 18.16 12.74 -17.11
CA LEU A 238 17.76 11.83 -16.04
C LEU A 238 18.58 10.53 -16.11
N ALA A 239 19.25 10.21 -15.00
CA ALA A 239 19.98 8.95 -14.87
C ALA A 239 19.12 7.87 -14.19
N TRP A 240 19.15 6.65 -14.71
CA TRP A 240 18.46 5.52 -14.08
C TRP A 240 19.29 4.94 -12.94
N CYS A 241 18.65 4.74 -11.79
CA CYS A 241 19.18 4.06 -10.62
C CYS A 241 18.60 2.65 -10.55
N GLU A 242 19.32 1.68 -11.10
CA GLU A 242 18.96 0.27 -11.02
C GLU A 242 19.26 -0.29 -9.63
N VAL A 243 18.38 -1.16 -9.15
CA VAL A 243 18.49 -1.82 -7.84
C VAL A 243 18.18 -3.31 -7.97
N LYS A 244 18.89 -4.14 -7.20
CA LYS A 244 18.81 -5.60 -7.29
C LYS A 244 17.60 -6.18 -6.55
N ASN A 245 17.18 -5.52 -5.47
CA ASN A 245 16.04 -5.91 -4.63
C ASN A 245 15.46 -4.69 -3.91
N PHE A 246 14.40 -4.88 -3.13
CA PHE A 246 13.75 -3.77 -2.45
C PHE A 246 14.46 -3.30 -1.18
N LEU A 247 15.42 -4.06 -0.66
CA LEU A 247 16.32 -3.55 0.38
C LEU A 247 17.23 -2.47 -0.21
N GLU A 248 17.87 -2.73 -1.34
CA GLU A 248 18.72 -1.74 -2.02
C GLU A 248 17.90 -0.50 -2.44
N LEU A 249 16.65 -0.70 -2.89
CA LEU A 249 15.70 0.38 -3.15
C LEU A 249 15.47 1.25 -1.90
N ALA A 250 15.16 0.62 -0.77
CA ALA A 250 14.92 1.31 0.49
C ALA A 250 16.17 2.03 1.01
N GLU A 251 17.35 1.42 0.93
CA GLU A 251 18.64 2.01 1.35
C GLU A 251 19.01 3.22 0.47
N THR A 252 18.67 3.16 -0.82
CA THR A 252 18.82 4.27 -1.77
C THR A 252 17.85 5.41 -1.44
N ILE A 253 16.57 5.11 -1.20
CA ILE A 253 15.57 6.11 -0.77
C ILE A 253 15.97 6.74 0.57
N ALA A 254 16.40 5.94 1.54
CA ALA A 254 16.85 6.40 2.85
C ALA A 254 18.03 7.37 2.77
N GLY A 255 18.89 7.21 1.76
CA GLY A 255 20.06 8.05 1.54
C GLY A 255 19.80 9.31 0.71
N CYS A 256 18.63 9.44 0.06
CA CYS A 256 18.38 10.57 -0.85
C CYS A 256 18.16 11.90 -0.11
N LYS A 257 18.43 13.03 -0.79
CA LYS A 257 18.13 14.37 -0.27
C LYS A 257 16.62 14.60 -0.21
N LEU A 258 15.95 14.28 -1.31
CA LEU A 258 14.52 14.48 -1.51
C LEU A 258 13.99 13.33 -2.38
N PHE A 259 12.93 12.67 -1.92
CA PHE A 259 12.19 11.70 -2.71
C PHE A 259 10.96 12.38 -3.35
N ILE A 260 10.69 12.10 -4.63
CA ILE A 260 9.48 12.56 -5.32
C ILE A 260 8.83 11.37 -5.99
N GLY A 261 7.54 11.16 -5.76
CA GLY A 261 6.81 10.15 -6.51
C GLY A 261 5.31 10.18 -6.34
N ASN A 262 4.61 9.38 -7.15
CA ASN A 262 3.15 9.20 -7.04
C ASN A 262 2.81 7.96 -6.19
N GLN A 263 1.51 7.65 -6.05
CA GLN A 263 0.97 6.54 -5.25
C GLN A 263 1.40 5.16 -5.77
N SER A 264 2.66 4.85 -5.57
CA SER A 264 3.39 3.71 -6.12
C SER A 264 4.14 2.99 -5.01
N PHE A 265 4.70 1.83 -5.34
CA PHE A 265 5.50 1.07 -4.38
C PHE A 265 6.70 1.87 -3.83
N PRO A 266 7.53 2.55 -4.65
CA PRO A 266 8.62 3.38 -4.12
C PRO A 266 8.15 4.44 -3.12
N PHE A 267 7.00 5.08 -3.37
CA PHE A 267 6.45 6.06 -2.41
C PHE A 267 6.05 5.41 -1.08
N SER A 268 5.48 4.20 -1.08
CA SER A 268 5.18 3.48 0.17
C SER A 268 6.43 3.24 1.03
N VAL A 269 7.59 3.01 0.39
CA VAL A 269 8.87 2.84 1.07
C VAL A 269 9.38 4.17 1.61
N ALA A 270 9.34 5.24 0.81
CA ALA A 270 9.69 6.59 1.28
C ALA A 270 8.83 7.03 2.47
N GLU A 271 7.53 6.74 2.42
CA GLU A 271 6.59 6.97 3.51
C GLU A 271 6.94 6.17 4.76
N GLY A 272 7.30 4.89 4.60
CA GLY A 272 7.69 4.06 5.74
C GLY A 272 9.00 4.44 6.40
N LEU A 273 9.93 5.00 5.64
CA LEU A 273 11.22 5.48 6.12
C LEU A 273 11.14 6.89 6.73
N LYS A 274 10.07 7.66 6.43
CA LYS A 274 9.91 9.06 6.82
C LYS A 274 11.05 9.96 6.33
N VAL A 275 11.57 9.68 5.14
CA VAL A 275 12.49 10.60 4.45
C VAL A 275 11.75 11.86 4.04
N GLN A 276 12.50 12.91 3.69
CA GLN A 276 11.94 14.08 3.03
C GLN A 276 11.37 13.67 1.67
N ARG A 277 10.05 13.78 1.50
CA ARG A 277 9.32 13.19 0.39
C ARG A 277 8.12 14.03 -0.04
N ILE A 278 7.88 14.07 -1.34
CA ILE A 278 6.73 14.72 -1.97
C ILE A 278 5.91 13.68 -2.71
N LEU A 279 4.61 13.63 -2.41
CA LEU A 279 3.61 12.83 -3.10
C LEU A 279 2.97 13.64 -4.22
N GLU A 280 3.14 13.21 -5.47
CA GLU A 280 2.19 13.53 -6.53
C GLU A 280 0.87 12.82 -6.20
N LEU A 281 -0.11 13.60 -5.76
CA LEU A 281 -1.41 13.06 -5.34
C LEU A 281 -2.32 12.87 -6.56
N SER A 282 -2.88 11.68 -6.74
CA SER A 282 -3.90 11.45 -7.76
C SER A 282 -5.17 12.21 -7.41
N THR A 283 -5.78 12.84 -8.41
CA THR A 283 -7.06 13.56 -8.24
C THR A 283 -8.24 12.62 -8.05
N ASP A 284 -8.13 11.37 -8.48
CA ASP A 284 -9.24 10.40 -8.46
C ASP A 284 -9.24 9.54 -7.19
N ILE A 285 -8.05 9.18 -6.71
CA ILE A 285 -7.86 8.23 -5.61
C ILE A 285 -6.93 8.86 -4.58
N ILE A 286 -7.51 9.50 -3.57
CA ILE A 286 -6.79 10.22 -2.50
C ILE A 286 -6.66 9.36 -1.24
N ASN A 287 -6.05 8.18 -1.39
CA ASN A 287 -5.97 7.18 -0.32
C ASN A 287 -4.58 7.02 0.31
N VAL A 288 -3.59 7.81 -0.13
CA VAL A 288 -2.27 7.89 0.48
C VAL A 288 -2.12 9.30 1.04
N VAL A 289 -1.88 9.39 2.34
CA VAL A 289 -1.68 10.67 3.03
C VAL A 289 -0.31 10.60 3.71
N PRO A 290 0.67 11.41 3.28
CA PRO A 290 1.97 11.46 3.92
C PRO A 290 1.85 11.93 5.36
N GLU A 291 2.43 11.19 6.31
CA GLU A 291 2.32 11.50 7.74
C GLU A 291 3.70 11.80 8.35
N GLY A 292 3.77 12.74 9.30
CA GLY A 292 5.00 13.10 10.00
C GLY A 292 5.91 14.08 9.25
N LYS A 293 7.05 14.38 9.87
CA LYS A 293 7.97 15.42 9.39
C LYS A 293 8.50 15.11 7.98
N GLY A 294 8.56 16.14 7.14
CA GLY A 294 9.13 16.05 5.80
C GLY A 294 8.26 15.30 4.79
N GLY A 295 7.02 14.94 5.12
CA GLY A 295 6.02 14.44 4.17
C GLY A 295 5.16 15.57 3.63
N TYR A 296 5.02 15.63 2.31
CA TYR A 296 4.19 16.62 1.61
C TYR A 296 3.40 15.92 0.50
N ASP A 297 2.22 16.43 0.16
CA ASP A 297 1.46 16.06 -1.02
C ASP A 297 1.10 17.30 -1.85
N ILE A 298 1.09 17.15 -3.17
CA ILE A 298 0.90 18.27 -4.11
C ILE A 298 -0.16 17.96 -5.16
N LEU A 299 -0.91 18.99 -5.53
CA LEU A 299 -1.96 18.96 -6.56
C LEU A 299 -1.76 20.01 -7.67
N PHE A 300 -1.01 21.08 -7.39
CA PHE A 300 -0.83 22.23 -8.28
C PHE A 300 0.64 22.47 -8.59
N GLN A 301 0.93 22.91 -9.81
CA GLN A 301 2.29 23.08 -10.33
C GLN A 301 3.10 24.10 -9.51
N ASP A 302 2.55 25.29 -9.26
CA ASP A 302 3.24 26.35 -8.53
C ASP A 302 3.67 25.90 -7.12
N HIS A 303 2.83 25.10 -6.45
CA HIS A 303 3.15 24.53 -5.14
C HIS A 303 4.28 23.50 -5.26
N PHE A 304 4.26 22.69 -6.32
CA PHE A 304 5.26 21.66 -6.55
C PHE A 304 6.64 22.27 -6.80
N GLU A 305 6.75 23.25 -7.70
CA GLU A 305 8.02 23.93 -8.01
C GLU A 305 8.57 24.71 -6.81
N SER A 306 7.70 25.47 -6.13
CA SER A 306 8.09 26.21 -4.93
C SER A 306 8.64 25.28 -3.86
N LEU A 307 7.94 24.17 -3.59
CA LEU A 307 8.34 23.22 -2.57
C LEU A 307 9.65 22.52 -2.94
N VAL A 308 9.80 22.06 -4.18
CA VAL A 308 11.06 21.42 -4.61
C VAL A 308 12.22 22.41 -4.53
N SER A 309 12.02 23.68 -4.90
CA SER A 309 13.03 24.73 -4.74
C SER A 309 13.46 24.89 -3.29
N ASP A 310 12.53 24.98 -2.35
CA ASP A 310 12.83 25.15 -0.93
C ASP A 310 13.54 23.93 -0.31
N LEU A 311 13.15 22.71 -0.70
CA LEU A 311 13.73 21.48 -0.19
C LEU A 311 15.06 21.10 -0.87
N SER A 312 15.34 21.66 -2.04
CA SER A 312 16.55 21.36 -2.81
C SER A 312 17.70 22.34 -2.55
N ARG A 313 17.48 23.42 -1.79
CA ARG A 313 18.53 24.34 -1.32
C ARG A 313 19.56 23.65 -0.42
#